data_AF-A0A351JVN6-F1
#
_entry.id   AF-A0A351JVN6-F1
#
_cell.length_a   1.000
_cell.length_b   1.000
_cell.length_c   1.000
_cell.angle_alpha   90.00
_cell.angle_beta   90.00
_cell.angle_gamma   90.00
#
_symmetry.space_group_name_H-M   'P 1'
#
loop_
_entity.id
_entity.type
_entity.pdbx_description
1 polymer ?
#
loop_
_entity_poly.entity_id
_entity_poly.type
_entity_poly.pdbx_seq_one_letter_code
_entity_poly.pdbx_strand_id
1 'polypeptide(L)' 'MEYRDRITIEPGKRGGKPCIRDLRITVQDVLE' A
#
# COMPACT_ATOMS: atom_id res chain seq x y z
N MET A 1 5.43 -11.83 -10.79
CA MET A 1 5.65 -10.71 -9.84
C MET A 1 4.27 -10.15 -9.43
N GLU A 2 3.58 -10.82 -8.50
CA GLU A 2 2.16 -10.60 -8.14
C GLU A 2 1.93 -9.58 -7.00
N TYR A 3 2.95 -8.87 -6.55
CA TYR A 3 2.79 -7.93 -5.43
C TYR A 3 1.97 -6.69 -5.80
N ARG A 4 1.89 -6.32 -7.08
CA ARG A 4 1.06 -5.19 -7.54
C ARG A 4 -0.44 -5.39 -7.26
N ASP A 5 -0.93 -6.63 -7.34
CA ASP A 5 -2.31 -6.96 -6.98
C ASP A 5 -2.59 -6.82 -5.49
N ARG A 6 -1.57 -6.88 -4.64
CA ARG A 6 -1.70 -6.69 -3.19
C ARG A 6 -1.53 -5.24 -2.76
N ILE A 7 -1.25 -4.31 -3.68
CA ILE A 7 -1.03 -2.91 -3.37
C ILE A 7 -2.24 -2.11 -3.87
N THR A 8 -2.81 -1.30 -2.98
CA THR A 8 -3.89 -0.37 -3.30
C THR A 8 -3.38 1.06 -3.11
N ILE A 9 -3.67 1.94 -4.06
CA ILE A 9 -3.37 3.37 -4.00
C ILE A 9 -4.70 4.11 -3.88
N GLU A 10 -5.01 4.59 -2.68
CA GLU A 10 -6.21 5.38 -2.42
C GLU A 10 -5.77 6.82 -2.09
N PRO A 11 -6.08 7.83 -2.94
CA PRO A 11 -5.61 9.20 -2.73
C PRO A 11 -6.09 9.84 -1.41
N GLY A 12 -7.21 9.36 -0.86
CA GLY A 12 -7.74 9.79 0.45
C GLY A 12 -7.16 9.05 1.66
N LYS A 13 -6.29 8.05 1.46
CA LYS A 13 -5.75 7.19 2.51
C LYS A 13 -4.24 7.38 2.61
N ARG A 14 -3.71 7.57 3.82
CA ARG A 14 -2.25 7.75 4.08
C ARG A 14 -1.55 8.78 3.16
N GLY A 15 -2.29 9.79 2.66
CA GLY A 15 -1.76 10.83 1.77
C GLY A 15 -1.46 10.36 0.33
N GLY A 16 -2.21 9.37 -0.18
CA GLY A 16 -2.00 8.81 -1.52
C GLY A 16 -0.81 7.85 -1.61
N LYS A 17 -0.27 7.43 -0.47
CA LYS A 17 0.80 6.43 -0.43
C LYS A 17 0.28 5.04 -0.77
N PRO A 18 1.07 4.21 -1.47
CA PRO A 18 0.71 2.82 -1.74
C PRO A 18 0.58 2.06 -0.42
N CYS A 19 -0.60 1.49 -0.19
CA CYS A 19 -0.95 0.70 0.98
C CYS A 19 -1.10 -0.76 0.59
N ILE A 20 -0.79 -1.69 1.50
CA ILE A 20 -1.08 -3.10 1.25
C ILE A 20 -2.58 -3.34 1.45
N ARG A 21 -3.24 -3.99 0.49
CA ARG A 21 -4.66 -4.32 0.56
C ARG A 21 -4.95 -5.12 1.82
N ASP A 22 -6.09 -4.85 2.45
CA ASP A 22 -6.51 -5.44 3.74
C ASP A 22 -5.72 -4.93 4.97
N LEU A 23 -4.60 -4.22 4.77
CA LEU A 23 -3.78 -3.68 5.85
C LEU A 23 -3.74 -2.15 5.80
N ARG A 24 -3.67 -1.48 6.96
CA ARG A 24 -3.47 -0.02 7.05
C ARG A 24 -1.97 0.36 7.08
N ILE A 25 -1.16 -0.44 6.39
CA ILE A 25 0.30 -0.37 6.36
C ILE A 25 0.72 0.10 4.96
N THR A 26 1.67 1.04 4.91
CA THR A 26 2.24 1.53 3.66
C THR A 26 3.30 0.56 3.13
N VAL A 27 3.41 0.42 1.82
CA VAL A 27 4.42 -0.45 1.19
C VAL A 27 5.84 -0.09 1.66
N GLN A 28 6.13 1.19 1.91
CA GLN A 28 7.42 1.62 2.47
C GLN A 28 7.73 1.00 3.85
N ASP A 29 6.72 0.80 4.70
CA ASP A 29 6.88 0.32 6.08
C ASP A 29 7.26 -1.17 6.12
N VAL A 30 6.93 -1.91 5.05
CA VAL A 30 7.21 -3.35 4.90
C VAL A 30 8.52 -3.59 4.15
N LEU A 31 8.94 -2.62 3.32
CA LEU A 31 10.15 -2.70 2.50
C LEU A 31 11.36 -2.01 3.16
N GLU A 32 11.17 -1.37 4.32
CA GLU A 32 12.26 -0.96 5.22
C GLU A 32 12.89 -2.19 5.88
#